data_AF-A0A661ESN6-F1
#
_entry.id   AF-A0A661ESN6-F1
#
_cell.length_a   1.000
_cell.length_b   1.000
_cell.length_c   1.000
_cell.angle_alpha   90.00
_cell.angle_beta   90.00
_cell.angle_gamma   90.00
#
_symmetry.space_group_name_H-M   'P 1'
#
loop_
_entity.id
_entity.type
_entity.pdbx_description
1 polymer ?
#
loop_
_entity_poly.entity_id
_entity_poly.type
_entity_poly.pdbx_seq_one_letter_code
_entity_poly.pdbx_strand_id
1 'polypeptide(L)'
;MSEEYQGLLISADGHVVEPADLWTSRMPAKWRDKAPHIENMGDLGDCMIIDGLKPRPIAFEGPMIDMKARGEEIPKISDFRYDDCRPGSWDPDERLKDQDIDGVLGEVIYPGVGLFIWDSDNDEMLYEVCKTYNDWLSEFAGAHPDRLKGVAILPTRGPIEWAVAEAERAEKLGLGSVMLPAWCDHR
;
A
#
# COMPACT_ATOMS: atom_id res chain seq x y z
N MET A 1 -16.46 -34.20 -2.39
CA MET A 1 -16.01 -32.98 -3.10
C MET A 1 -17.00 -31.90 -2.70
N SER A 2 -16.57 -30.89 -1.95
CA SER A 2 -17.41 -29.72 -1.69
C SER A 2 -17.74 -29.07 -3.02
N GLU A 3 -18.99 -28.66 -3.22
CA GLU A 3 -19.36 -27.86 -4.39
C GLU A 3 -18.51 -26.58 -4.40
N GLU A 4 -17.87 -26.30 -5.53
CA GLU A 4 -17.02 -25.12 -5.73
C GLU A 4 -17.92 -23.87 -5.71
N TYR A 5 -17.56 -22.87 -4.91
CA TYR A 5 -18.36 -21.65 -4.74
C TYR A 5 -18.52 -20.91 -6.07
N GLN A 6 -19.76 -20.71 -6.51
CA GLN A 6 -20.11 -20.03 -7.79
C GLN A 6 -20.67 -18.62 -7.60
N GLY A 7 -20.57 -18.05 -6.39
CA GLY A 7 -21.10 -16.73 -6.08
C GLY A 7 -20.17 -15.60 -6.51
N LEU A 8 -20.67 -14.37 -6.45
CA LEU A 8 -19.84 -13.17 -6.66
C LEU A 8 -18.93 -12.97 -5.44
N LEU A 9 -17.62 -12.90 -5.66
CA LEU A 9 -16.64 -12.59 -4.63
C LEU A 9 -16.29 -11.11 -4.64
N ILE A 10 -16.39 -10.47 -3.48
CA ILE A 10 -15.85 -9.14 -3.23
C ILE A 10 -14.75 -9.30 -2.19
N SER A 11 -13.53 -8.91 -2.54
CA SER A 11 -12.41 -8.86 -1.60
C SER A 11 -12.56 -7.59 -0.75
N ALA A 12 -12.74 -7.76 0.56
CA ALA A 12 -12.80 -6.64 1.49
C ALA A 12 -11.41 -6.19 1.96
N ASP A 13 -10.35 -6.89 1.54
CA ASP A 13 -9.00 -6.71 2.05
C ASP A 13 -7.97 -7.10 0.98
N GLY A 14 -7.69 -6.17 0.06
CA GLY A 14 -6.60 -6.26 -0.90
C GLY A 14 -5.54 -5.22 -0.60
N HIS A 15 -4.29 -5.51 -0.94
CA HIS A 15 -3.16 -4.59 -0.75
C HIS A 15 -2.46 -4.29 -2.08
N VAL A 16 -1.99 -3.06 -2.21
CA VAL A 16 -0.97 -2.70 -3.21
C VAL A 16 0.43 -2.94 -2.65
N VAL A 17 1.40 -3.04 -3.54
CA VAL A 17 2.80 -2.74 -3.21
C VAL A 17 3.13 -1.46 -3.97
N GLU A 18 3.37 -0.38 -3.26
CA GLU A 18 3.56 0.94 -3.85
C GLU A 18 4.73 0.94 -4.87
N PRO A 19 4.65 1.74 -5.95
CA PRO A 19 5.77 1.94 -6.86
C PRO A 19 7.05 2.29 -6.10
N ALA A 20 8.18 1.67 -6.45
CA ALA A 20 9.46 1.87 -5.76
C ALA A 20 9.89 3.34 -5.69
N ASP A 21 9.52 4.13 -6.70
CA ASP A 21 9.82 5.55 -6.82
C ASP A 21 8.63 6.46 -6.49
N LEU A 22 7.52 5.92 -5.95
CA LEU A 22 6.27 6.65 -5.71
C LEU A 22 6.52 8.00 -5.03
N TRP A 23 7.24 7.97 -3.91
CA TRP A 23 7.48 9.17 -3.11
C TRP A 23 8.70 9.96 -3.61
N THR A 24 9.79 9.30 -4.00
CA THR A 24 11.00 9.99 -4.46
C THR A 24 10.77 10.80 -5.75
N SER A 25 9.86 10.33 -6.61
CA SER A 25 9.51 11.02 -7.86
C SER A 25 8.43 12.10 -7.69
N ARG A 26 7.48 11.93 -6.76
CA ARG A 26 6.29 12.78 -6.64
C ARG A 26 6.31 13.79 -5.48
N MET A 27 7.04 13.52 -4.40
CA MET A 27 7.07 14.42 -3.24
C MET A 27 7.76 15.76 -3.56
N PRO A 28 7.39 16.86 -2.85
CA PRO A 28 8.06 18.14 -2.96
C PRO A 28 9.59 18.04 -2.78
N ALA A 29 10.34 18.85 -3.52
CA ALA A 29 11.81 18.79 -3.56
C ALA A 29 12.48 18.85 -2.17
N LYS A 30 11.87 19.55 -1.20
CA LYS A 30 12.36 19.64 0.19
C LYS A 30 12.41 18.30 0.93
N TRP A 31 11.69 17.29 0.45
CA TRP A 31 11.57 15.98 1.09
C TRP A 31 12.31 14.86 0.36
N ARG A 32 12.91 15.10 -0.82
CA ARG A 32 13.48 14.02 -1.64
C ARG A 32 14.49 13.14 -0.91
N ASP A 33 15.35 13.74 -0.08
CA ASP A 33 16.38 13.02 0.67
C ASP A 33 15.82 12.18 1.83
N LYS A 34 14.55 12.39 2.20
CA LYS A 34 13.84 11.74 3.30
C LYS A 34 12.60 10.98 2.84
N ALA A 35 12.30 11.01 1.55
CA ALA A 35 11.13 10.38 0.98
C ALA A 35 11.21 8.86 1.20
N PRO A 36 10.09 8.20 1.49
CA PRO A 36 10.07 6.75 1.54
C PRO A 36 10.60 6.14 0.23
N HIS A 37 11.49 5.16 0.34
CA HIS A 37 12.13 4.53 -0.81
C HIS A 37 12.53 3.10 -0.49
N ILE A 38 12.79 2.32 -1.55
CA ILE A 38 13.27 0.95 -1.42
C ILE A 38 14.81 0.95 -1.44
N GLU A 39 15.42 0.27 -0.48
CA GLU A 39 16.86 0.04 -0.41
C GLU A 39 17.14 -1.42 -0.03
N ASN A 40 18.19 -2.01 -0.61
CA ASN A 40 18.65 -3.34 -0.22
C ASN A 40 19.47 -3.26 1.08
N MET A 41 18.98 -3.89 2.15
CA MET A 41 19.56 -3.85 3.49
C MET A 41 20.33 -5.14 3.84
N GLY A 42 20.93 -5.80 2.84
CA GLY A 42 21.74 -7.00 3.02
C GLY A 42 20.94 -8.17 3.58
N ASP A 43 21.16 -8.52 4.85
CA ASP A 43 20.50 -9.65 5.55
C ASP A 43 18.98 -9.46 5.73
N LEU A 44 18.44 -8.29 5.41
CA LEU A 44 17.00 -8.02 5.38
C LEU A 44 16.39 -8.05 3.97
N GLY A 45 17.21 -8.14 2.92
CA GLY A 45 16.76 -8.02 1.53
C GLY A 45 16.33 -6.59 1.19
N ASP A 46 15.46 -6.46 0.18
CA ASP A 46 14.88 -5.17 -0.16
C ASP A 46 13.93 -4.73 0.96
N CYS A 47 14.09 -3.50 1.42
CA CYS A 47 13.30 -2.92 2.49
C CYS A 47 12.73 -1.59 2.03
N MET A 48 11.51 -1.29 2.49
CA MET A 48 11.09 0.10 2.57
C MET A 48 11.88 0.80 3.68
N ILE A 49 12.43 1.95 3.33
CA ILE A 49 13.07 2.90 4.23
C ILE A 49 12.13 4.09 4.38
N ILE A 50 11.76 4.41 5.62
CA ILE A 50 11.01 5.61 5.99
C ILE A 50 11.86 6.33 7.04
N ASP A 51 12.13 7.62 6.84
CA ASP A 51 12.94 8.41 7.78
C ASP A 51 12.39 8.31 9.21
N GLY A 52 13.28 7.98 10.16
CA GLY A 52 12.93 7.77 11.57
C GLY A 52 12.42 6.37 11.93
N LEU A 53 12.13 5.49 10.96
CA LEU A 53 11.60 4.15 11.20
C LEU A 53 12.61 3.03 10.94
N LYS A 54 12.35 1.87 11.54
CA LYS A 54 13.14 0.66 11.25
C LYS A 54 12.87 0.20 9.81
N PRO A 55 13.90 -0.26 9.07
CA PRO A 55 13.73 -0.85 7.75
C PRO A 55 12.69 -1.97 7.78
N ARG A 56 11.79 -1.97 6.80
CA ARG A 56 10.73 -2.98 6.70
C ARG A 56 10.92 -3.83 5.45
N PRO A 57 11.19 -5.14 5.58
CA PRO A 57 11.36 -6.01 4.43
C PRO A 57 10.10 -6.07 3.57
N ILE A 58 10.23 -5.77 2.28
CA ILE A 58 9.11 -5.82 1.33
C ILE A 58 8.62 -7.24 1.06
N ALA A 59 9.37 -8.27 1.47
CA ALA A 59 8.94 -9.67 1.38
C ALA A 59 7.54 -9.89 1.97
N PHE A 60 7.20 -9.13 3.02
CA PHE A 60 5.89 -9.23 3.68
C PHE A 60 4.74 -8.60 2.90
N GLU A 61 5.03 -7.73 1.93
CA GLU A 61 4.05 -6.90 1.21
C GLU A 61 3.47 -7.58 -0.05
N GLY A 62 4.13 -8.60 -0.60
CA GLY A 62 3.68 -9.21 -1.85
C GLY A 62 4.50 -10.38 -2.40
N PRO A 63 5.85 -10.34 -2.41
CA PRO A 63 6.69 -11.34 -3.09
C PRO A 63 6.48 -12.79 -2.62
N MET A 64 6.00 -12.97 -1.39
CA MET A 64 5.76 -14.29 -0.79
C MET A 64 4.35 -14.85 -1.04
N ILE A 65 3.45 -14.12 -1.71
CA ILE A 65 2.01 -14.43 -1.72
C ILE A 65 1.70 -15.81 -2.33
N ASP A 66 2.31 -16.14 -3.46
CA ASP A 66 2.09 -17.41 -4.15
C ASP A 66 2.58 -18.60 -3.32
N MET A 67 3.73 -18.45 -2.64
CA MET A 67 4.28 -19.49 -1.74
C MET A 67 3.36 -19.70 -0.53
N LYS A 68 2.90 -18.60 0.09
CA LYS A 68 1.96 -18.65 1.21
C LYS A 68 0.65 -19.31 0.81
N ALA A 69 0.10 -18.97 -0.36
CA ALA A 69 -1.14 -19.54 -0.87
C ALA A 69 -1.03 -21.05 -1.12
N ARG A 70 0.15 -21.54 -1.53
CA ARG A 70 0.43 -22.97 -1.73
C ARG A 70 0.85 -23.71 -0.46
N GLY A 71 1.03 -23.00 0.65
CA GLY A 71 1.52 -23.57 1.90
C GLY A 71 2.98 -24.03 1.82
N GLU A 72 3.77 -23.42 0.93
CA GLU A 72 5.20 -23.70 0.78
C GLU A 72 5.99 -23.05 1.92
N GLU A 73 7.12 -23.67 2.29
CA GLU A 73 8.03 -23.08 3.28
C GLU A 73 8.69 -21.83 2.67
N ILE A 74 8.53 -20.70 3.36
CA ILE A 74 9.20 -19.46 2.98
C ILE A 74 10.71 -19.63 3.24
N PRO A 75 11.58 -19.37 2.24
CA PRO A 75 13.03 -19.38 2.41
C PRO A 75 13.50 -18.24 3.33
N LYS A 76 14.63 -17.59 3.00
CA LYS A 76 15.09 -16.43 3.76
C LYS A 76 14.39 -15.17 3.24
N ILE A 77 13.91 -14.34 4.15
CA ILE A 77 13.30 -13.02 3.83
C ILE A 77 14.22 -12.19 2.92
N SER A 78 15.54 -12.29 3.12
CA SER A 78 16.55 -11.59 2.35
C SER A 78 16.71 -12.04 0.91
N ASP A 79 16.02 -13.11 0.49
CA ASP A 79 16.05 -13.58 -0.90
C ASP A 79 15.03 -12.84 -1.79
N PHE A 80 14.05 -12.13 -1.21
CA PHE A 80 12.99 -11.45 -1.95
C PHE A 80 13.36 -10.01 -2.33
N ARG A 81 12.99 -9.64 -3.56
CA ARG A 81 13.21 -8.33 -4.19
C ARG A 81 11.89 -7.69 -4.58
N TYR A 82 11.92 -6.36 -4.78
CA TYR A 82 10.71 -5.64 -5.19
C TYR A 82 10.16 -6.16 -6.51
N ASP A 83 11.07 -6.48 -7.43
CA ASP A 83 10.74 -7.02 -8.75
C ASP A 83 10.15 -8.44 -8.72
N ASP A 84 10.16 -9.13 -7.57
CA ASP A 84 9.49 -10.42 -7.40
C ASP A 84 7.98 -10.28 -7.14
N CYS A 85 7.49 -9.07 -6.88
CA CYS A 85 6.06 -8.80 -6.77
C CYS A 85 5.37 -8.99 -8.13
N ARG A 86 4.11 -9.45 -8.10
CA ARG A 86 3.28 -9.48 -9.30
C ARG A 86 3.00 -8.05 -9.77
N PRO A 87 3.00 -7.77 -11.08
CA PRO A 87 2.70 -6.44 -11.60
C PRO A 87 1.35 -5.86 -11.12
N GLY A 88 0.34 -6.72 -10.89
CA GLY A 88 -0.95 -6.32 -10.33
C GLY A 88 -0.86 -5.65 -8.94
N SER A 89 0.29 -5.73 -8.26
CA SER A 89 0.55 -5.00 -7.03
C SER A 89 0.57 -3.47 -7.20
N TRP A 90 0.90 -2.94 -8.38
CA TRP A 90 0.93 -1.49 -8.67
C TRP A 90 0.34 -1.09 -10.03
N ASP A 91 0.08 -2.05 -10.93
CA ASP A 91 -0.57 -1.83 -12.21
C ASP A 91 -2.05 -2.27 -12.14
N PRO A 92 -3.01 -1.35 -12.34
CA PRO A 92 -4.43 -1.66 -12.19
C PRO A 92 -4.99 -2.54 -13.32
N ASP A 93 -4.39 -2.52 -14.52
CA ASP A 93 -4.79 -3.40 -15.62
C ASP A 93 -4.32 -4.84 -15.38
N GLU A 94 -3.11 -5.00 -14.85
CA GLU A 94 -2.61 -6.31 -14.43
C GLU A 94 -3.39 -6.85 -13.22
N ARG A 95 -3.80 -5.98 -12.28
CA ARG A 95 -4.66 -6.37 -11.13
C ARG A 95 -5.98 -6.99 -11.61
N LEU A 96 -6.61 -6.46 -12.67
CA LEU A 96 -7.85 -7.04 -13.18
C LEU A 96 -7.67 -8.48 -13.68
N LYS A 97 -6.52 -8.79 -14.28
CA LYS A 97 -6.22 -10.15 -14.74
C LYS A 97 -6.06 -11.10 -13.55
N ASP A 98 -5.42 -10.64 -12.49
CA ASP A 98 -5.30 -11.40 -11.24
C ASP A 98 -6.69 -11.64 -10.61
N GLN A 99 -7.53 -10.60 -10.54
CA GLN A 99 -8.91 -10.73 -10.07
C GLN A 99 -9.75 -11.70 -10.91
N ASP A 100 -9.56 -11.73 -12.24
CA ASP A 100 -10.27 -12.65 -13.14
C ASP A 100 -9.84 -14.11 -12.93
N ILE A 101 -8.57 -14.36 -12.60
CA ILE A 101 -8.05 -15.69 -12.25
C ILE A 101 -8.69 -16.17 -10.94
N ASP A 102 -8.80 -15.28 -9.95
CA ASP A 102 -9.31 -15.61 -8.61
C ASP A 102 -10.85 -15.54 -8.49
N GLY A 103 -11.55 -15.12 -9.55
CA GLY A 103 -13.00 -14.96 -9.55
C GLY A 103 -13.49 -13.77 -8.71
N VAL A 104 -12.64 -12.79 -8.44
CA VAL A 104 -12.94 -11.58 -7.66
C VAL A 104 -13.59 -10.52 -8.55
N LEU A 105 -14.82 -10.13 -8.21
CA LEU A 105 -15.56 -9.11 -8.94
C LEU A 105 -15.08 -7.70 -8.61
N GLY A 106 -14.70 -7.45 -7.35
CA GLY A 106 -14.18 -6.17 -6.91
C GLY A 106 -13.45 -6.25 -5.58
N GLU A 107 -12.67 -5.23 -5.28
CA GLU A 107 -11.72 -5.22 -4.17
C GLU A 107 -11.63 -3.85 -3.48
N VAL A 108 -11.58 -3.88 -2.16
CA VAL A 108 -11.14 -2.75 -1.32
C VAL A 108 -9.62 -2.78 -1.21
N ILE A 109 -8.97 -1.69 -1.61
CA ILE A 109 -7.51 -1.62 -1.77
C ILE A 109 -6.90 -0.76 -0.67
N TYR A 110 -6.22 -1.42 0.27
CA TYR A 110 -5.41 -0.85 1.33
C TYR A 110 -3.96 -0.60 0.87
N PRO A 111 -3.24 0.32 1.53
CA PRO A 111 -1.79 0.44 1.34
C PRO A 111 -1.06 -0.85 1.69
N GLY A 112 0.11 -1.06 1.10
CA GLY A 112 1.08 -2.05 1.61
C GLY A 112 1.96 -1.35 2.62
N VAL A 113 3.02 -0.71 2.10
CA VAL A 113 3.98 0.04 2.92
C VAL A 113 3.33 1.20 3.67
N GLY A 114 2.34 1.87 3.06
CA GLY A 114 1.61 2.98 3.68
C GLY A 114 0.92 2.62 5.01
N LEU A 115 0.78 1.32 5.35
CA LEU A 115 0.32 0.85 6.65
C LEU A 115 1.19 1.32 7.83
N PHE A 116 2.45 1.68 7.58
CA PHE A 116 3.44 1.96 8.63
C PHE A 116 3.90 3.41 8.68
N ILE A 117 3.46 4.25 7.73
CA ILE A 117 3.90 5.64 7.66
C ILE A 117 3.47 6.46 8.88
N TRP A 118 2.37 6.07 9.52
CA TRP A 118 1.80 6.77 10.68
C TRP A 118 2.75 6.89 11.88
N ASP A 119 3.79 6.04 11.95
CA ASP A 119 4.78 6.02 13.04
C ASP A 119 5.89 7.07 12.84
N SER A 120 5.91 7.78 11.69
CA SER A 120 6.88 8.84 11.44
C SER A 120 6.78 9.97 12.48
N ASP A 121 7.92 10.48 12.93
CA ASP A 121 8.03 11.56 13.92
C ASP A 121 7.98 12.97 13.32
N ASN A 122 7.90 13.08 11.99
CA ASN A 122 7.86 14.36 11.27
C ASN A 122 6.47 14.61 10.66
N ASP A 123 5.68 15.42 11.37
CA ASP A 123 4.28 15.70 11.02
C ASP A 123 4.10 16.30 9.61
N GLU A 124 4.96 17.24 9.18
CA GLU A 124 4.85 17.83 7.83
C GLU A 124 5.20 16.83 6.73
N MET A 125 6.21 15.99 6.96
CA MET A 125 6.60 14.96 6.01
C MET A 125 5.49 13.91 5.90
N LEU A 126 4.96 13.45 7.04
CA LEU A 126 3.84 12.52 7.10
C LEU A 126 2.65 13.04 6.30
N TYR A 127 2.30 14.32 6.46
CA TYR A 127 1.21 14.94 5.71
C TYR A 127 1.45 14.91 4.19
N GLU A 128 2.65 15.25 3.73
CA GLU A 128 2.98 15.20 2.30
C GLU A 128 3.05 13.77 1.75
N VAL A 129 3.50 12.80 2.55
CA VAL A 129 3.46 11.39 2.15
C VAL A 129 2.01 10.93 1.96
N CYS A 130 1.12 11.21 2.92
CA CYS A 130 -0.29 10.83 2.82
C CYS A 130 -0.92 11.39 1.55
N LYS A 131 -0.71 12.68 1.26
CA LYS A 131 -1.20 13.33 0.04
C LYS A 131 -0.68 12.66 -1.22
N THR A 132 0.64 12.43 -1.27
CA THR A 132 1.31 11.81 -2.43
C THR A 132 0.79 10.40 -2.70
N TYR A 133 0.60 9.60 -1.65
CA TYR A 133 0.03 8.26 -1.75
C TYR A 133 -1.43 8.30 -2.22
N ASN A 134 -2.25 9.19 -1.64
CA ASN A 134 -3.67 9.28 -1.99
C ASN A 134 -3.89 9.75 -3.44
N ASP A 135 -3.02 10.61 -3.97
CA ASP A 135 -3.04 11.01 -5.38
C ASP A 135 -2.81 9.82 -6.30
N TRP A 136 -1.76 9.04 -6.02
CA TRP A 136 -1.46 7.83 -6.79
C TRP A 136 -2.52 6.74 -6.63
N LEU A 137 -3.03 6.51 -5.41
CA LEU A 137 -4.07 5.49 -5.20
C LEU A 137 -5.37 5.87 -5.93
N SER A 138 -5.67 7.16 -6.02
CA SER A 138 -6.79 7.65 -6.83
C SER A 138 -6.58 7.37 -8.32
N GLU A 139 -5.37 7.57 -8.84
CA GLU A 139 -5.01 7.17 -10.22
C GLU A 139 -5.18 5.66 -10.43
N PHE A 140 -4.65 4.84 -9.51
CA PHE A 140 -4.71 3.38 -9.57
C PHE A 140 -6.17 2.87 -9.53
N ALA A 141 -6.95 3.25 -8.51
CA ALA A 141 -8.32 2.82 -8.38
C ALA A 141 -9.24 3.44 -9.45
N GLY A 142 -8.94 4.66 -9.88
CA GLY A 142 -9.66 5.40 -10.90
C GLY A 142 -9.52 4.83 -12.32
N ALA A 143 -8.53 3.95 -12.57
CA ALA A 143 -8.43 3.21 -13.83
C ALA A 143 -9.61 2.24 -14.01
N HIS A 144 -10.07 1.60 -12.92
CA HIS A 144 -11.17 0.62 -12.92
C HIS A 144 -12.11 0.81 -11.72
N PRO A 145 -12.83 1.94 -11.65
CA PRO A 145 -13.59 2.33 -10.46
C PRO A 145 -14.79 1.40 -10.18
N ASP A 146 -15.21 0.57 -11.13
CA ASP A 146 -16.27 -0.43 -10.90
C ASP A 146 -15.75 -1.68 -10.18
N ARG A 147 -14.44 -1.91 -10.15
CA ARG A 147 -13.79 -3.08 -9.52
C ARG A 147 -12.83 -2.71 -8.40
N LEU A 148 -12.25 -1.52 -8.41
CA LEU A 148 -11.23 -1.10 -7.44
C LEU A 148 -11.74 0.06 -6.58
N LYS A 149 -11.65 -0.09 -5.26
CA LYS A 149 -11.98 0.96 -4.28
C LYS A 149 -10.82 1.20 -3.34
N GLY A 150 -10.06 2.25 -3.61
CA GLY A 150 -8.92 2.66 -2.78
C GLY A 150 -9.34 3.19 -1.40
N VAL A 151 -8.54 2.85 -0.40
CA VAL A 151 -8.62 3.34 0.97
C VAL A 151 -7.52 4.36 1.21
N ALA A 152 -7.92 5.61 1.45
CA ALA A 152 -6.99 6.71 1.70
C ALA A 152 -6.29 6.55 3.05
N ILE A 153 -5.03 7.01 3.13
CA ILE A 153 -4.32 7.17 4.41
C ILE A 153 -4.40 8.62 4.87
N LEU A 154 -4.49 8.82 6.18
CA LEU A 154 -4.57 10.14 6.80
C LEU A 154 -3.34 10.43 7.66
N PRO A 155 -2.91 11.70 7.77
CA PRO A 155 -1.91 12.08 8.75
C PRO A 155 -2.46 11.82 10.16
N THR A 156 -1.75 11.00 10.94
CA THR A 156 -2.13 10.61 12.31
C THR A 156 -1.55 11.54 13.37
N ARG A 157 -0.70 12.48 12.97
CA ARG A 157 -0.02 13.46 13.81
C ARG A 157 -0.19 14.86 13.23
N GLY A 158 0.23 15.87 13.99
CA GLY A 158 0.02 17.28 13.65
C GLY A 158 -1.41 17.78 13.92
N PRO A 159 -1.80 18.91 13.33
CA PRO A 159 -3.14 19.47 13.45
C PRO A 159 -4.22 18.53 12.92
N ILE A 160 -5.29 18.31 13.68
CA ILE A 160 -6.41 17.44 13.29
C ILE A 160 -7.08 17.92 11.99
N GLU A 161 -7.03 19.22 11.73
CA GLU A 161 -7.54 19.86 10.52
C GLU A 161 -6.85 19.33 9.26
N TRP A 162 -5.60 18.87 9.34
CA TRP A 162 -4.91 18.24 8.21
C TRP A 162 -5.52 16.89 7.85
N ALA A 163 -5.86 16.07 8.86
CA ALA A 163 -6.52 14.79 8.66
C ALA A 163 -7.93 14.97 8.11
N VAL A 164 -8.69 15.94 8.64
CA VAL A 164 -10.03 16.27 8.13
C VAL A 164 -9.96 16.76 6.68
N ALA A 165 -9.08 17.71 6.38
CA ALA A 165 -8.91 18.22 5.02
C ALA A 165 -8.50 17.13 4.04
N GLU A 166 -7.63 16.19 4.44
CA GLU A 166 -7.21 15.09 3.58
C GLU A 166 -8.32 14.05 3.39
N ALA A 167 -9.14 13.78 4.39
CA ALA A 167 -10.32 12.91 4.25
C ALA A 167 -11.35 13.49 3.26
N GLU A 168 -11.65 14.80 3.37
CA GLU A 168 -12.52 15.50 2.41
C GLU A 168 -11.91 15.53 0.99
N ARG A 169 -10.58 15.59 0.89
CA ARG A 169 -9.88 15.54 -0.39
C ARG A 169 -9.94 14.14 -1.01
N ALA A 170 -9.74 13.10 -0.21
CA ALA A 170 -9.84 11.71 -0.63
C ALA A 170 -11.21 11.38 -1.22
N GLU A 171 -12.30 11.87 -0.61
CA GLU A 171 -13.64 11.76 -1.17
C GLU A 171 -13.73 12.40 -2.57
N LYS A 172 -13.21 13.63 -2.73
CA LYS A 172 -13.20 14.35 -4.03
C LYS A 172 -12.33 13.66 -5.08
N LEU A 173 -11.34 12.88 -4.66
CA LEU A 173 -10.51 12.04 -5.51
C LEU A 173 -11.18 10.70 -5.88
N GLY A 174 -12.38 10.41 -5.36
CA GLY A 174 -13.11 9.18 -5.63
C GLY A 174 -12.64 7.97 -4.83
N LEU A 175 -11.85 8.16 -3.77
CA LEU A 175 -11.48 7.11 -2.83
C LEU A 175 -12.68 6.75 -1.95
N GLY A 176 -12.87 5.45 -1.68
CA GLY A 176 -14.10 4.93 -1.09
C GLY A 176 -14.11 4.84 0.44
N SER A 177 -12.94 5.00 1.07
CA SER A 177 -12.79 4.88 2.52
C SER A 177 -11.51 5.59 3.00
N VAL A 178 -11.35 5.69 4.32
CA VAL A 178 -10.12 6.13 4.98
C VAL A 178 -9.66 5.03 5.94
N MET A 179 -8.34 4.89 6.10
CA MET A 179 -7.71 4.00 7.05
C MET A 179 -7.17 4.80 8.24
N LEU A 180 -7.41 4.27 9.43
CA LEU A 180 -6.73 4.71 10.66
C LEU A 180 -5.98 3.51 11.25
N PRO A 181 -4.82 3.73 11.90
CA PRO A 181 -4.13 2.67 12.61
C PRO A 181 -5.03 2.06 13.68
N ALA A 182 -4.95 0.74 13.87
CA ALA A 182 -5.67 0.06 14.95
C ALA A 182 -5.23 0.53 16.34
N TRP A 183 -3.97 0.98 16.46
CA TRP A 183 -3.40 1.56 17.67
C TRP A 183 -2.64 2.83 17.32
N CYS A 184 -3.02 3.95 17.95
CA CYS A 184 -2.35 5.25 17.80
C CYS A 184 -1.68 5.70 19.11
N ASP A 185 -1.39 4.78 20.03
CA ASP A 185 -0.67 5.10 21.27
C ASP A 185 0.60 4.26 21.44
N HIS A 186 1.57 4.81 22.16
CA HIS A 186 2.82 4.16 22.53
C HIS A 186 2.76 3.49 23.93
N ARG A 187 1.57 3.10 24.42
CA ARG A 187 1.42 2.51 25.77
C ARG A 187 1.84 1.04 25.81
#